data_AF-X1IUI0-F1
#
_entry.id   AF-X1IUI0-F1
#
_cell.length_a   1.000
_cell.length_b   1.000
_cell.length_c   1.000
_cell.angle_alpha   90.00
_cell.angle_beta   90.00
_cell.angle_gamma   90.00
#
_symmetry.space_group_name_H-M   'P 1'
#
loop_
_entity.id
_entity.type
_entity.pdbx_description
1 polymer ?
#
loop_
_entity_poly.entity_id
_entity_poly.type
_entity_poly.pdbx_seq_one_letter_code
_entity_poly.pdbx_strand_id
1 'polypeptide(L)'
;LFISLPFFLILANGNLANYLHKELAYRYISNKVTENCKNDLEKILILNSFIFLNEEQNAPFIDVVDNSVYFDLVRHIGWCDQKANGLVHLLEKQKVKARIVMFPCHSVAEVWIDNVPRFFDPMFNCYFVYENDTERIATLEEVLNDNDKLIMSKGDGFSEYGGRAITTCGNYKNWSILIDTKPLYKKMLSKTTDFYYYIGGDFSVMFFKTFIFLSWRSLEVVK
;
A
#
# COMPACT_ATOMS: atom_id res chain seq x y z
N LEU A 1 -4.98 11.45 -31.44
CA LEU A 1 -6.46 11.52 -31.31
C LEU A 1 -7.14 10.17 -31.08
N PHE A 2 -6.77 9.07 -31.76
CA PHE A 2 -7.45 7.76 -31.56
C PHE A 2 -7.14 7.09 -30.21
N ILE A 3 -5.96 7.32 -29.64
CA ILE A 3 -5.60 6.80 -28.32
C ILE A 3 -6.43 7.48 -27.22
N SER A 4 -6.90 8.72 -27.40
CA SER A 4 -7.62 9.46 -26.36
C SER A 4 -9.13 9.15 -26.27
N LEU A 5 -9.75 8.53 -27.29
CA LEU A 5 -11.21 8.32 -27.31
C LEU A 5 -11.73 7.35 -26.23
N PRO A 6 -11.09 6.18 -25.98
CA PRO A 6 -11.47 5.31 -24.86
C PRO A 6 -11.29 6.02 -23.51
N PHE A 7 -10.33 6.94 -23.45
CA PHE A 7 -10.00 7.70 -22.25
C PHE A 7 -11.06 8.76 -21.92
N PHE A 8 -11.56 9.47 -22.93
CA PHE A 8 -12.68 10.41 -22.75
C PHE A 8 -13.96 9.70 -22.31
N LEU A 9 -14.24 8.50 -22.85
CA LEU A 9 -15.39 7.68 -22.41
C LEU A 9 -15.25 7.21 -20.97
N ILE A 10 -14.02 6.92 -20.52
CA ILE A 10 -13.76 6.60 -19.13
C ILE A 10 -13.97 7.83 -18.22
N LEU A 11 -13.48 9.00 -18.66
CA LEU A 11 -13.62 10.25 -17.92
C LEU A 11 -15.07 10.74 -17.80
N ALA A 12 -15.97 10.32 -18.70
CA ALA A 12 -17.39 10.63 -18.62
C ALA A 12 -18.10 9.94 -17.42
N ASN A 13 -17.51 8.89 -16.86
CA ASN A 13 -18.02 8.24 -15.65
C ASN A 13 -17.18 8.64 -14.43
N GLY A 14 -17.74 9.44 -13.52
CA GLY A 14 -17.03 9.97 -12.35
C GLY A 14 -16.42 8.89 -11.45
N ASN A 15 -17.08 7.74 -11.27
CA ASN A 15 -16.56 6.64 -10.45
C ASN A 15 -15.33 5.99 -11.11
N LEU A 16 -15.38 5.81 -12.42
CA LEU A 16 -14.28 5.22 -13.17
C LEU A 16 -13.10 6.18 -13.28
N ALA A 17 -13.37 7.47 -13.49
CA ALA A 17 -12.36 8.52 -13.45
C ALA A 17 -11.66 8.59 -12.08
N ASN A 18 -12.43 8.55 -10.99
CA ASN A 18 -11.88 8.52 -9.63
C ASN A 18 -11.02 7.27 -9.38
N TYR A 19 -11.49 6.09 -9.83
CA TYR A 19 -10.70 4.87 -9.74
C TYR A 19 -9.38 4.97 -10.50
N LEU A 20 -9.42 5.44 -11.76
CA LEU A 20 -8.20 5.61 -12.57
C LEU A 20 -7.22 6.60 -11.94
N HIS A 21 -7.72 7.71 -11.41
CA HIS A 21 -6.90 8.69 -10.71
C HIS A 21 -6.17 8.10 -9.52
N LYS A 22 -6.88 7.33 -8.68
CA LYS A 22 -6.26 6.63 -7.55
C LYS A 22 -5.20 5.64 -8.03
N GLU A 23 -5.49 4.83 -9.04
CA GLU A 23 -4.54 3.86 -9.60
C GLU A 23 -3.27 4.55 -10.15
N LEU A 24 -3.41 5.70 -10.83
CA LEU A 24 -2.28 6.49 -11.31
C LEU A 24 -1.49 7.12 -10.18
N ALA A 25 -2.16 7.65 -9.18
CA ALA A 25 -1.50 8.23 -8.01
C ALA A 25 -0.68 7.17 -7.28
N TYR A 26 -1.23 5.98 -7.03
CA TYR A 26 -0.48 4.87 -6.44
C TYR A 26 0.74 4.49 -7.28
N ARG A 27 0.58 4.38 -8.61
CA ARG A 27 1.70 4.06 -9.51
C ARG A 27 2.77 5.14 -9.49
N TYR A 28 2.39 6.41 -9.53
CA TYR A 28 3.32 7.53 -9.46
C TYR A 28 4.11 7.53 -8.15
N ILE A 29 3.41 7.48 -7.00
CA ILE A 29 4.03 7.44 -5.67
C ILE A 29 4.98 6.26 -5.58
N SER A 30 4.48 5.07 -5.91
CA SER A 30 5.26 3.84 -5.87
C SER A 30 6.52 3.92 -6.72
N ASN A 31 6.42 4.43 -7.95
CA ASN A 31 7.57 4.54 -8.85
C ASN A 31 8.59 5.59 -8.38
N LYS A 32 8.12 6.74 -7.90
CA LYS A 32 9.02 7.81 -7.40
C LYS A 32 9.76 7.38 -6.15
N VAL A 33 9.05 6.78 -5.19
CA VAL A 33 9.68 6.30 -3.95
C VAL A 33 10.72 5.22 -4.23
N THR A 34 10.50 4.38 -5.24
CA THR A 34 11.40 3.26 -5.55
C THR A 34 12.34 3.48 -6.73
N GLU A 35 12.47 4.71 -7.25
CA GLU A 35 13.15 4.96 -8.54
C GLU A 35 14.62 4.52 -8.54
N ASN A 36 15.28 4.54 -7.38
CA ASN A 36 16.69 4.21 -7.19
C ASN A 36 16.92 2.81 -6.58
N CYS A 37 15.87 2.04 -6.35
CA CYS A 37 15.97 0.70 -5.76
C CYS A 37 16.51 -0.31 -6.78
N LYS A 38 17.43 -1.17 -6.34
CA LYS A 38 18.12 -2.16 -7.17
C LYS A 38 17.40 -3.51 -7.22
N ASN A 39 16.66 -3.85 -6.18
CA ASN A 39 15.99 -5.14 -6.02
C ASN A 39 14.65 -4.96 -5.28
N ASP A 40 13.85 -6.02 -5.24
CA ASP A 40 12.51 -5.95 -4.64
C ASP A 40 12.55 -5.77 -3.12
N LEU A 41 13.56 -6.30 -2.43
CA LEU A 41 13.73 -6.08 -1.00
C LEU A 41 13.90 -4.58 -0.69
N GLU A 42 14.78 -3.88 -1.40
CA GLU A 42 14.95 -2.43 -1.26
C GLU A 42 13.64 -1.68 -1.49
N LYS A 43 12.84 -2.07 -2.49
CA LYS A 43 11.52 -1.48 -2.76
C LYS A 43 10.56 -1.68 -1.59
N ILE A 44 10.52 -2.89 -1.03
CA ILE A 44 9.66 -3.22 0.10
C ILE A 44 10.03 -2.37 1.32
N LEU A 45 11.31 -2.31 1.65
CA LEU A 45 11.81 -1.57 2.82
C LEU A 45 11.55 -0.06 2.71
N ILE A 46 11.79 0.52 1.53
CA ILE A 46 11.57 1.96 1.33
C ILE A 46 10.08 2.31 1.31
N LEU A 47 9.21 1.46 0.74
CA LEU A 47 7.76 1.68 0.76
C LEU A 47 7.18 1.50 2.16
N ASN A 48 7.66 0.52 2.93
CA ASN A 48 7.30 0.35 4.34
C ASN A 48 7.66 1.60 5.16
N SER A 49 8.88 2.13 4.96
CA SER A 49 9.33 3.37 5.58
C SER A 49 8.54 4.59 5.12
N PHE A 50 8.18 4.65 3.83
CA PHE A 50 7.38 5.73 3.28
C PHE A 50 6.01 5.82 3.96
N ILE A 51 5.27 4.71 4.09
CA ILE A 51 3.98 4.68 4.79
C ILE A 51 4.13 5.12 6.24
N PHE A 52 5.15 4.59 6.95
CA PHE A 52 5.40 4.97 8.32
C PHE A 52 5.60 6.48 8.50
N LEU A 53 6.45 7.08 7.66
CA LEU A 53 6.84 8.49 7.77
C LEU A 53 5.76 9.46 7.27
N ASN A 54 4.85 9.01 6.40
CA ASN A 54 3.88 9.89 5.73
C ASN A 54 2.45 9.72 6.24
N GLU A 55 2.18 8.77 7.13
CA GLU A 55 0.86 8.62 7.75
C GLU A 55 0.99 8.70 9.27
N GLU A 56 0.35 9.68 9.89
CA GLU A 56 0.27 9.83 11.33
C GLU A 56 -0.85 8.97 11.90
N GLN A 57 -0.57 8.30 13.02
CA GLN A 57 -1.58 7.50 13.72
C GLN A 57 -2.48 8.37 14.61
N ASN A 58 -1.90 9.43 15.19
CA ASN A 58 -2.50 10.22 16.26
C ASN A 58 -2.52 11.70 15.89
N ALA A 59 -3.07 12.03 14.71
CA ALA A 59 -3.34 13.42 14.37
C ALA A 59 -4.38 13.97 15.36
N PRO A 60 -4.01 14.93 16.23
CA PRO A 60 -4.93 15.41 17.26
C PRO A 60 -6.15 16.05 16.60
N PHE A 61 -7.35 15.69 17.08
CA PHE A 61 -8.65 16.21 16.62
C PHE A 61 -9.09 15.81 15.21
N ILE A 62 -8.43 14.81 14.60
CA ILE A 62 -8.82 14.34 13.26
C ILE A 62 -9.12 12.85 13.32
N ASP A 63 -10.39 12.51 13.15
CA ASP A 63 -10.79 11.12 13.06
C ASP A 63 -10.28 10.47 11.77
N VAL A 64 -9.87 9.22 11.96
CA VAL A 64 -9.58 8.30 10.87
C VAL A 64 -10.89 7.93 10.18
N VAL A 65 -10.88 7.97 8.85
CA VAL A 65 -12.06 7.70 8.04
C VAL A 65 -11.71 6.57 7.09
N ASP A 66 -12.36 5.43 7.26
CA ASP A 66 -12.23 4.30 6.35
C ASP A 66 -12.94 4.62 5.03
N ASN A 67 -12.15 5.02 4.03
CA ASN A 67 -12.64 5.39 2.70
C ASN A 67 -11.82 4.72 1.60
N SER A 68 -10.51 5.01 1.55
CA SER A 68 -9.57 4.36 0.64
C SER A 68 -8.14 4.71 0.99
N VAL A 69 -7.20 3.82 0.65
CA VAL A 69 -5.75 4.07 0.76
C VAL A 69 -5.32 5.43 0.20
N TYR A 70 -5.88 5.86 -0.94
CA TYR A 70 -5.58 7.18 -1.51
C TYR A 70 -5.94 8.33 -0.58
N PHE A 71 -7.06 8.20 0.12
CA PHE A 71 -7.53 9.20 1.07
C PHE A 71 -6.60 9.26 2.29
N ASP A 72 -6.18 8.11 2.78
CA ASP A 72 -5.25 7.98 3.91
C ASP A 72 -3.89 8.62 3.59
N LEU A 73 -3.34 8.30 2.41
CA LEU A 73 -2.10 8.89 1.88
C LEU A 73 -2.19 10.41 1.67
N VAL A 74 -3.33 10.92 1.18
CA VAL A 74 -3.51 12.37 0.95
C VAL A 74 -3.69 13.14 2.26
N ARG A 75 -4.36 12.53 3.24
CA ARG A 75 -4.57 13.15 4.55
C ARG A 75 -3.40 12.98 5.49
N HIS A 76 -2.45 12.10 5.16
CA HIS A 76 -1.35 11.72 6.02
C HIS A 76 -1.83 11.12 7.34
N ILE A 77 -2.92 10.34 7.31
CA ILE A 77 -3.52 9.75 8.52
C ILE A 77 -3.91 8.31 8.24
N GLY A 78 -3.47 7.38 9.08
CA GLY A 78 -3.75 5.95 8.91
C GLY A 78 -3.55 5.12 10.19
N TRP A 79 -4.50 4.20 10.43
CA TRP A 79 -4.39 3.14 11.45
C TRP A 79 -3.66 1.90 10.90
N CYS A 80 -3.46 0.89 11.75
CA CYS A 80 -2.69 -0.31 11.42
C CYS A 80 -3.11 -0.99 10.12
N ASP A 81 -4.41 -1.17 9.90
CA ASP A 81 -5.01 -1.80 8.73
C ASP A 81 -4.89 -0.91 7.50
N GLN A 82 -5.11 0.39 7.63
CA GLN A 82 -4.94 1.35 6.54
C GLN A 82 -3.48 1.44 6.07
N LYS A 83 -2.53 1.49 7.01
CA LYS A 83 -1.09 1.47 6.71
C LYS A 83 -0.67 0.17 6.03
N ALA A 84 -1.13 -0.99 6.55
CA ALA A 84 -0.89 -2.28 5.91
C ALA A 84 -1.50 -2.33 4.50
N ASN A 85 -2.71 -1.79 4.33
CA ASN A 85 -3.40 -1.72 3.05
C ASN A 85 -2.67 -0.79 2.07
N GLY A 86 -2.12 0.32 2.56
CA GLY A 86 -1.30 1.26 1.80
C GLY A 86 -0.06 0.60 1.25
N LEU A 87 0.68 -0.11 2.11
CA LEU A 87 1.85 -0.88 1.68
C LEU A 87 1.49 -1.91 0.61
N VAL A 88 0.43 -2.71 0.81
CA VAL A 88 -0.02 -3.72 -0.16
C VAL A 88 -0.39 -3.09 -1.51
N HIS A 89 -1.08 -1.95 -1.52
CA HIS A 89 -1.47 -1.26 -2.76
C HIS A 89 -0.28 -0.69 -3.52
N LEU A 90 0.72 -0.13 -2.83
CA LEU A 90 1.93 0.38 -3.47
C LEU A 90 2.80 -0.77 -4.01
N LEU A 91 2.98 -1.85 -3.23
CA LEU A 91 3.70 -3.04 -3.66
C LEU A 91 3.08 -3.71 -4.89
N GLU A 92 1.75 -3.70 -5.01
CA GLU A 92 1.05 -4.15 -6.22
C GLU A 92 1.57 -3.43 -7.47
N LYS A 93 1.88 -2.13 -7.38
CA LYS A 93 2.35 -1.33 -8.52
C LYS A 93 3.78 -1.66 -8.93
N GLN A 94 4.56 -2.19 -7.98
CA GLN A 94 5.87 -2.80 -8.20
C GLN A 94 5.80 -4.28 -8.58
N LYS A 95 4.59 -4.85 -8.74
CA LYS A 95 4.34 -6.28 -9.02
C LYS A 95 4.89 -7.20 -7.91
N VAL A 96 5.03 -6.68 -6.70
CA VAL A 96 5.41 -7.47 -5.52
C VAL A 96 4.12 -8.02 -4.90
N LYS A 97 4.10 -9.33 -4.69
CA LYS A 97 2.94 -10.02 -4.12
C LYS A 97 2.87 -9.75 -2.62
N ALA A 98 1.71 -9.24 -2.16
CA ALA A 98 1.47 -8.95 -0.75
C ALA A 98 0.00 -9.13 -0.38
N ARG A 99 -0.26 -9.27 0.94
CA ARG A 99 -1.61 -9.27 1.53
C ARG A 99 -1.61 -8.58 2.89
N ILE A 100 -2.80 -8.20 3.34
CA ILE A 100 -3.03 -7.78 4.72
C ILE A 100 -3.30 -9.03 5.56
N VAL A 101 -2.77 -9.03 6.78
CA VAL A 101 -3.16 -9.96 7.83
C VAL A 101 -3.80 -9.16 8.97
N MET A 102 -5.03 -9.51 9.30
CA MET A 102 -5.80 -8.83 10.34
C MET A 102 -5.84 -9.64 11.63
N PHE A 103 -5.44 -9.01 12.73
CA PHE A 103 -5.69 -9.46 14.09
C PHE A 103 -6.85 -8.64 14.68
N PRO A 104 -7.51 -9.11 15.74
CA PRO A 104 -8.58 -8.35 16.38
C PRO A 104 -8.18 -6.96 16.91
N CYS A 105 -6.89 -6.71 17.10
CA CYS A 105 -6.37 -5.47 17.71
C CYS A 105 -5.23 -4.82 16.91
N HIS A 106 -4.79 -5.43 15.80
CA HIS A 106 -3.69 -4.92 14.99
C HIS A 106 -3.78 -5.49 13.57
N SER A 107 -3.07 -4.90 12.61
CA SER A 107 -2.97 -5.42 11.25
C SER A 107 -1.59 -5.17 10.68
N VAL A 108 -1.12 -6.12 9.88
CA VAL A 108 0.22 -6.12 9.30
C VAL A 108 0.17 -6.52 7.83
N ALA A 109 1.29 -6.43 7.14
CA ALA A 109 1.43 -6.94 5.78
C ALA A 109 2.25 -8.23 5.78
N GLU A 110 1.85 -9.18 4.93
CA GLU A 110 2.73 -10.25 4.49
C GLU A 110 3.14 -9.99 3.04
N VAL A 111 4.44 -10.03 2.79
CA VAL A 111 5.03 -9.76 1.48
C VAL A 111 5.82 -10.99 1.04
N TRP A 112 5.60 -11.45 -0.19
CA TRP A 112 6.25 -12.65 -0.70
C TRP A 112 7.66 -12.32 -1.17
N ILE A 113 8.64 -12.90 -0.48
CA ILE A 113 10.06 -12.86 -0.84
C ILE A 113 10.48 -14.32 -1.03
N ASP A 114 11.01 -14.66 -2.20
CA ASP A 114 11.36 -16.03 -2.58
C ASP A 114 10.21 -17.03 -2.39
N ASN A 115 8.99 -16.60 -2.74
CA ASN A 115 7.74 -17.34 -2.56
C ASN A 115 7.32 -17.61 -1.10
N VAL A 116 8.00 -17.02 -0.12
CA VAL A 116 7.65 -17.13 1.31
C VAL A 116 7.01 -15.83 1.80
N PRO A 117 5.84 -15.88 2.48
CA PRO A 117 5.21 -14.69 3.05
C PRO A 117 6.00 -14.21 4.28
N ARG A 118 6.67 -13.08 4.14
CA ARG A 118 7.47 -12.44 5.19
C ARG A 118 6.69 -11.33 5.88
N PHE A 119 6.89 -11.19 7.18
CA PHE A 119 6.19 -10.23 8.03
C PHE A 119 6.74 -8.82 7.83
N PHE A 120 5.84 -7.85 7.65
CA PHE A 120 6.16 -6.42 7.64
C PHE A 120 5.10 -5.63 8.40
N ASP A 121 5.56 -4.68 9.20
CA ASP A 121 4.70 -3.76 9.93
C ASP A 121 5.00 -2.30 9.56
N PRO A 122 4.19 -1.69 8.67
CA PRO A 122 4.35 -0.29 8.29
C PRO A 122 3.92 0.70 9.38
N MET A 123 3.20 0.25 10.41
CA MET A 123 2.82 1.11 11.54
C MET A 123 4.00 1.41 12.45
N PHE A 124 4.92 0.45 12.61
CA PHE A 124 6.12 0.60 13.44
C PHE A 124 7.42 0.72 12.64
N ASN A 125 7.31 0.72 11.31
CA ASN A 125 8.41 0.62 10.36
C ASN A 125 9.40 -0.49 10.73
N CYS A 126 8.88 -1.72 10.87
CA CYS A 126 9.71 -2.84 11.28
C CYS A 126 9.37 -4.12 10.52
N TYR A 127 10.32 -5.04 10.61
CA TYR A 127 10.21 -6.45 10.30
C TYR A 127 11.09 -7.18 11.32
N PHE A 128 10.93 -8.49 11.43
CA PHE A 128 11.68 -9.30 12.38
C PHE A 128 12.69 -10.18 11.66
N VAL A 129 13.83 -10.44 12.31
CA VAL A 129 14.86 -11.39 11.89
C VAL A 129 15.31 -12.20 13.11
N TYR A 130 15.92 -13.35 12.91
CA TYR A 130 16.52 -14.08 14.03
C TYR A 130 17.81 -13.41 14.46
N GLU A 131 18.09 -13.40 15.76
CA GLU A 131 19.34 -12.84 16.30
C GLU A 131 20.60 -13.45 15.66
N ASN A 132 20.53 -14.73 15.30
CA ASN A 132 21.63 -15.48 14.69
C ASN A 132 21.57 -15.54 13.15
N ASP A 133 20.53 -14.97 12.52
CA ASP A 133 20.34 -14.95 11.07
C ASP A 133 19.58 -13.67 10.68
N THR A 134 20.34 -12.58 10.55
CA THR A 134 19.81 -11.24 10.25
C THR A 134 19.52 -11.01 8.77
N GLU A 135 19.92 -11.95 7.90
CA GLU A 135 19.68 -11.86 6.46
C GLU A 135 18.26 -12.32 6.09
N ARG A 136 17.61 -13.08 6.97
CA ARG A 136 16.32 -13.69 6.71
C ARG A 136 15.20 -13.04 7.52
N ILE A 137 14.30 -12.37 6.82
CA ILE A 137 13.08 -11.83 7.42
C ILE A 137 12.18 -12.99 7.89
N ALA A 138 11.65 -12.88 9.10
CA ALA A 138 10.75 -13.84 9.69
C ALA A 138 9.38 -13.83 9.00
N THR A 139 8.75 -15.00 8.97
CA THR A 139 7.34 -15.18 8.64
C THR A 139 6.47 -14.78 9.81
N LEU A 140 5.16 -14.61 9.58
CA LEU A 140 4.24 -14.36 10.68
C LEU A 140 4.22 -15.53 11.70
N GLU A 141 4.30 -16.78 11.24
CA GLU A 141 4.30 -17.95 12.13
C GLU A 141 5.50 -17.93 13.08
N GLU A 142 6.68 -17.61 12.56
CA GLU A 142 7.90 -17.44 13.37
C GLU A 142 7.74 -16.28 14.36
N VAL A 143 7.15 -15.15 13.94
CA VAL A 143 6.86 -14.02 14.84
C VAL A 143 5.91 -14.40 15.98
N LEU A 144 4.94 -15.28 15.72
CA LEU A 144 4.00 -15.72 16.75
C LEU A 144 4.62 -16.75 17.71
N ASN A 145 5.44 -17.66 17.21
CA ASN A 145 5.91 -18.83 17.96
C ASN A 145 7.34 -18.70 18.54
N ASP A 146 8.20 -17.88 17.94
CA ASP A 146 9.62 -17.73 18.28
C ASP A 146 9.97 -16.27 18.67
N ASN A 147 9.01 -15.50 19.18
CA ASN A 147 9.21 -14.07 19.48
C ASN A 147 10.36 -13.77 20.45
N ASP A 148 10.76 -14.73 21.28
CA ASP A 148 11.89 -14.64 22.22
C ASP A 148 13.28 -14.74 21.53
N LYS A 149 13.33 -15.16 20.26
CA LYS A 149 14.55 -15.33 19.46
C LYS A 149 14.69 -14.29 18.35
N LEU A 150 13.71 -13.39 18.24
CA LEU A 150 13.59 -12.43 17.17
C LEU A 150 13.93 -11.03 17.64
N ILE A 151 14.65 -10.30 16.78
CA ILE A 151 14.91 -8.88 16.91
C ILE A 151 14.23 -8.13 15.78
N MET A 152 13.81 -6.89 16.06
CA MET A 152 13.37 -5.96 15.05
C MET A 152 14.54 -5.54 14.17
N SER A 153 14.24 -5.11 12.95
CA SER A 153 15.22 -4.55 12.00
C SER A 153 16.06 -3.38 12.54
N LYS A 154 15.63 -2.75 13.62
CA LYS A 154 16.34 -1.65 14.31
C LYS A 154 17.28 -2.13 15.43
N GLY A 155 17.33 -3.44 15.70
CA GLY A 155 18.16 -4.07 16.73
C GLY A 155 17.47 -4.25 18.08
N ASP A 156 16.27 -3.67 18.26
CA ASP A 156 15.49 -3.84 19.49
C ASP A 156 14.85 -5.22 19.56
N GLY A 157 14.75 -5.79 20.76
CA GLY A 157 14.05 -7.07 20.97
C GLY A 157 12.54 -6.95 20.78
N PHE A 158 11.87 -8.10 20.64
CA PHE A 158 10.41 -8.16 20.52
C PHE A 158 9.66 -7.52 21.71
N SER A 159 10.29 -7.44 22.89
CA SER A 159 9.71 -6.76 24.06
C SER A 159 9.41 -5.28 23.82
N GLU A 160 10.15 -4.62 22.94
CA GLU A 160 9.98 -3.20 22.61
C GLU A 160 8.96 -2.96 21.50
N TYR A 161 8.45 -4.03 20.88
CA TYR A 161 7.47 -3.92 19.82
C TYR A 161 6.11 -3.46 20.38
N GLY A 162 5.67 -2.27 19.99
CA GLY A 162 4.38 -1.71 20.39
C GLY A 162 3.17 -2.52 19.92
N GLY A 163 3.35 -3.38 18.91
CA GLY A 163 2.33 -4.27 18.37
C GLY A 163 2.27 -5.66 19.00
N ARG A 164 2.88 -5.90 20.18
CA ARG A 164 2.85 -7.19 20.92
C ARG A 164 1.46 -7.80 21.07
N ALA A 165 0.41 -7.00 20.92
CA ALA A 165 -0.96 -7.46 20.86
C ALA A 165 -1.19 -8.56 19.79
N ILE A 166 -0.39 -8.64 18.72
CA ILE A 166 -0.48 -9.73 17.73
C ILE A 166 -0.31 -11.14 18.31
N THR A 167 0.44 -11.30 19.41
CA THR A 167 0.63 -12.61 20.07
C THR A 167 -0.47 -12.96 21.06
N THR A 168 -1.34 -12.00 21.41
CA THR A 168 -2.34 -12.15 22.49
C THR A 168 -3.77 -11.93 22.03
N CYS A 169 -4.00 -11.35 20.85
CA CYS A 169 -5.34 -10.96 20.38
C CYS A 169 -6.15 -12.08 19.71
N GLY A 170 -5.69 -13.33 19.72
CA GLY A 170 -6.41 -14.47 19.16
C GLY A 170 -6.16 -14.69 17.67
N ASN A 171 -7.09 -15.38 16.99
CA ASN A 171 -6.89 -15.85 15.62
C ASN A 171 -6.89 -14.71 14.60
N TYR A 172 -5.91 -14.74 13.70
CA TYR A 172 -5.81 -13.78 12.59
C TYR A 172 -6.61 -14.24 11.36
N LYS A 173 -6.90 -13.29 10.48
CA LYS A 173 -7.53 -13.53 9.18
C LYS A 173 -6.64 -13.00 8.06
N ASN A 174 -6.43 -13.86 7.07
CA ASN A 174 -5.72 -13.48 5.85
C ASN A 174 -6.68 -12.83 4.88
N TRP A 175 -6.38 -11.62 4.43
CA TRP A 175 -7.02 -11.08 3.26
C TRP A 175 -6.46 -11.73 2.00
N SER A 176 -7.24 -11.70 0.93
CA SER A 176 -6.77 -12.23 -0.33
C SER A 176 -5.65 -11.36 -0.91
N ILE A 177 -4.71 -11.99 -1.61
CA ILE A 177 -3.65 -11.29 -2.34
C ILE A 177 -4.30 -10.39 -3.40
N LEU A 178 -4.02 -9.08 -3.31
CA LEU A 178 -4.70 -8.07 -4.13
C LEU A 178 -4.51 -8.29 -5.64
N ILE A 179 -3.28 -8.61 -6.07
CA ILE A 179 -2.96 -8.84 -7.48
C ILE A 179 -3.69 -10.07 -8.05
N ASP A 180 -3.97 -11.07 -7.21
CA ASP A 180 -4.60 -12.32 -7.61
C ASP A 180 -6.12 -12.15 -7.73
N THR A 181 -6.75 -11.44 -6.80
CA THR A 181 -8.23 -11.35 -6.68
C THR A 181 -8.88 -10.15 -7.35
N LYS A 182 -8.10 -9.23 -7.93
CA LYS A 182 -8.66 -8.08 -8.66
C LYS A 182 -9.57 -8.58 -9.82
N PRO A 183 -10.85 -8.13 -9.91
CA PRO A 183 -11.76 -8.51 -10.99
C PRO A 183 -11.19 -8.19 -12.38
N LEU A 184 -11.60 -8.94 -13.40
CA LEU A 184 -11.06 -8.80 -14.77
C LEU A 184 -11.14 -7.36 -15.29
N TYR A 185 -12.26 -6.68 -15.10
CA TYR A 185 -12.42 -5.29 -15.55
C TYR A 185 -11.43 -4.34 -14.86
N LYS A 186 -11.17 -4.51 -13.55
CA LYS A 186 -10.16 -3.73 -12.82
C LYS A 186 -8.74 -4.06 -13.29
N LYS A 187 -8.46 -5.33 -13.62
CA LYS A 187 -7.17 -5.75 -14.22
C LYS A 187 -6.97 -5.11 -15.60
N MET A 188 -8.01 -5.08 -16.44
CA MET A 188 -7.96 -4.41 -17.75
C MET A 188 -7.71 -2.91 -17.59
N LEU A 189 -8.47 -2.24 -16.71
CA LEU A 189 -8.28 -0.82 -16.41
C LEU A 189 -6.86 -0.52 -15.91
N SER A 190 -6.33 -1.32 -14.98
CA SER A 190 -4.96 -1.17 -14.51
C SER A 190 -3.95 -1.32 -15.65
N LYS A 191 -4.09 -2.32 -16.53
CA LYS A 191 -3.20 -2.48 -17.69
C LYS A 191 -3.27 -1.28 -18.63
N THR A 192 -4.46 -0.75 -18.85
CA THR A 192 -4.67 0.47 -19.63
C THR A 192 -3.92 1.64 -18.97
N THR A 193 -4.09 1.84 -17.67
CA THR A 193 -3.36 2.84 -16.89
C THR A 193 -1.85 2.70 -17.01
N ASP A 194 -1.34 1.47 -16.93
CA ASP A 194 0.09 1.17 -17.04
C ASP A 194 0.64 1.57 -18.41
N PHE A 195 -0.10 1.27 -19.47
CA PHE A 195 0.25 1.66 -20.83
C PHE A 195 0.30 3.18 -20.99
N TYR A 196 -0.67 3.92 -20.45
CA TYR A 196 -0.65 5.38 -20.48
C TYR A 196 0.50 5.97 -19.70
N TYR A 197 0.73 5.49 -18.48
CA TYR A 197 1.86 5.92 -17.68
C TYR A 197 3.19 5.63 -18.38
N TYR A 198 3.31 4.47 -19.05
CA TYR A 198 4.51 4.12 -19.82
C TYR A 198 4.78 5.11 -20.96
N ILE A 199 3.74 5.56 -21.68
CA ILE A 199 3.89 6.47 -22.82
C ILE A 199 4.04 7.93 -22.38
N GLY A 200 3.24 8.38 -21.43
CA GLY A 200 3.16 9.79 -21.04
C GLY A 200 3.91 10.15 -19.76
N GLY A 201 4.42 9.17 -19.01
CA GLY A 201 5.10 9.39 -17.73
C GLY A 201 4.29 10.26 -16.77
N ASP A 202 5.01 11.17 -16.09
CA ASP A 202 4.46 12.12 -15.12
C ASP A 202 3.40 13.06 -15.72
N PHE A 203 3.46 13.34 -17.03
CA PHE A 203 2.46 14.17 -17.72
C PHE A 203 1.06 13.54 -17.68
N SER A 204 0.99 12.20 -17.72
CA SER A 204 -0.28 11.47 -17.62
C SER A 204 -1.00 11.79 -16.31
N VAL A 205 -0.25 11.82 -15.20
CA VAL A 205 -0.79 12.10 -13.86
C VAL A 205 -1.26 13.55 -13.76
N MET A 206 -0.49 14.50 -14.30
CA MET A 206 -0.87 15.92 -14.35
C MET A 206 -2.14 16.17 -15.16
N PHE A 207 -2.28 15.48 -16.30
CA PHE A 207 -3.46 15.59 -17.15
C PHE A 207 -4.73 15.14 -16.41
N PHE A 208 -4.68 14.02 -15.69
CA PHE A 208 -5.79 13.57 -14.85
C PHE A 208 -6.12 14.52 -13.71
N LYS A 209 -5.09 15.02 -13.01
CA LYS A 209 -5.28 16.01 -11.94
C LYS A 209 -6.05 17.23 -12.45
N THR A 210 -5.72 17.72 -13.64
CA THR A 210 -6.35 18.89 -14.24
C THR A 210 -7.77 18.59 -14.72
N PHE A 211 -7.97 17.45 -15.41
CA PHE A 211 -9.26 17.11 -15.99
C PHE A 211 -10.31 16.72 -14.95
N ILE A 212 -9.91 16.00 -13.89
CA ILE A 212 -10.80 15.65 -12.77
C ILE A 212 -11.15 16.88 -11.95
N PHE A 213 -10.20 17.78 -11.69
CA PHE A 213 -10.50 19.02 -10.96
C PHE A 213 -11.49 19.92 -11.71
N LEU A 214 -11.42 19.92 -13.05
CA LEU A 214 -12.38 20.62 -13.91
C LEU A 214 -13.76 19.94 -13.93
N SER A 215 -13.82 18.61 -13.97
CA SER A 215 -15.10 17.87 -13.97
C SER A 215 -15.77 17.79 -12.59
N TRP A 216 -14.99 17.86 -11.50
CA TRP A 216 -15.52 17.97 -10.13
C TRP A 216 -16.18 19.32 -9.88
N ARG A 217 -15.54 20.43 -10.29
CA ARG A 217 -16.14 21.77 -10.17
C ARG A 217 -17.44 21.91 -10.95
N SER A 218 -17.59 21.26 -12.11
CA SER A 218 -18.85 21.33 -12.86
C SER A 218 -19.99 20.52 -12.25
N LEU A 219 -19.71 19.61 -11.32
CA LEU A 219 -20.73 18.82 -10.60
C LEU A 219 -21.15 19.48 -9.27
N GLU A 220 -20.33 20.36 -8.69
CA GLU A 220 -20.70 21.15 -7.50
C GLU A 220 -21.42 22.46 -7.81
N VAL A 221 -21.37 22.95 -9.05
CA VAL A 221 -22.16 24.12 -9.51
C VAL A 221 -23.60 23.75 -9.89
N VAL A 222 -23.94 22.45 -9.86
CA VAL A 222 -25.30 21.94 -10.09
C VAL A 222 -25.75 21.12 -8.88
N LYS A 223 -25.79 21.77 -7.72
CA LYS A 223 -26.62 21.42 -6.55
C LYS A 223 -26.96 22.70 -5.80
#